data_AF-A0A358B3H7-F1
#
_entry.id   AF-A0A358B3H7-F1
#
_cell.length_a   1.000
_cell.length_b   1.000
_cell.length_c   1.000
_cell.angle_alpha   90.00
_cell.angle_beta   90.00
_cell.angle_gamma   90.00
#
_symmetry.space_group_name_H-M   'P 1'
#
loop_
_entity.id
_entity.type
_entity.pdbx_description
1 polymer ?
#
loop_
_entity_poly.entity_id
_entity_poly.type
_entity_poly.pdbx_seq_one_letter_code
_entity_poly.pdbx_strand_id
1 'polypeptide(L)'
;MTTYAAPIKDMQFLLQEVLQVSAADVPGYDELDRAFTAAVLEEAGKVATEVLEPLNAVGDREGCVLENGVVRTPEGFKAAFAAMKEGGWTALDCDPAYGGQGLPYVMNTAVGEIFVSANMAFNMYQGLTHGAYSAIHAHGTEAQKAMYLPKMVTCDWTGTMNLTEPH
;
A
#
# COMPACT_ATOMS: atom_id res chain seq x y z
N MET A 1 -24.85 3.10 -9.20
CA MET A 1 -23.62 2.38 -8.82
C MET A 1 -23.12 3.05 -7.56
N THR A 2 -22.80 2.29 -6.52
CA THR A 2 -22.35 2.85 -5.25
C THR A 2 -20.86 3.12 -5.38
N THR A 3 -20.49 4.35 -5.69
CA THR A 3 -19.08 4.76 -5.81
C THR A 3 -18.44 4.78 -4.43
N TYR A 4 -17.25 4.18 -4.28
CA TYR A 4 -16.46 4.32 -3.07
C TYR A 4 -16.05 5.79 -2.87
N ALA A 5 -16.22 6.30 -1.65
CA ALA A 5 -15.77 7.63 -1.28
C ALA A 5 -14.89 7.51 -0.03
N ALA A 6 -13.62 7.89 -0.14
CA ALA A 6 -12.69 7.85 0.97
C ALA A 6 -13.17 8.76 2.13
N PRO A 7 -13.18 8.29 3.40
CA PRO A 7 -13.68 9.04 4.55
C PRO A 7 -12.65 10.06 5.07
N ILE A 8 -12.08 10.88 4.17
CA ILE A 8 -10.93 11.77 4.45
C ILE A 8 -11.21 12.70 5.63
N LYS A 9 -12.45 13.21 5.76
CA LYS A 9 -12.84 14.08 6.88
C LYS A 9 -12.66 13.40 8.23
N ASP A 10 -13.05 12.14 8.34
CA ASP A 10 -12.94 11.37 9.58
C ASP A 10 -11.49 11.00 9.88
N MET A 11 -10.75 10.57 8.85
CA MET A 11 -9.31 10.32 8.96
C MET A 11 -8.52 11.57 9.42
N GLN A 12 -8.85 12.75 8.88
CA GLN A 12 -8.27 14.02 9.30
C GLN A 12 -8.59 14.38 10.74
N PHE A 13 -9.84 14.15 11.17
CA PHE A 13 -10.23 14.33 12.57
C PHE A 13 -9.42 13.41 13.48
N LEU A 14 -9.28 12.13 13.15
CA LEU A 14 -8.50 11.18 13.93
C LEU A 14 -7.02 11.58 14.01
N LEU A 15 -6.36 11.88 12.89
CA LEU A 15 -4.95 12.23 12.87
C LEU A 15 -4.67 13.53 13.64
N GLN A 16 -5.45 14.58 13.40
CA GLN A 16 -5.11 15.93 13.88
C GLN A 16 -5.71 16.25 15.25
N GLU A 17 -6.91 15.75 15.57
CA GLU A 17 -7.63 16.16 16.78
C GLU A 17 -7.59 15.09 17.87
N VAL A 18 -7.61 13.80 17.51
CA VAL A 18 -7.58 12.69 18.46
C VAL A 18 -6.15 12.25 18.76
N LEU A 19 -5.39 11.88 17.72
CA LEU A 19 -4.02 11.40 17.84
C LEU A 19 -3.02 12.55 17.96
N GLN A 20 -3.41 13.76 17.51
CA GLN A 20 -2.59 14.97 17.54
C GLN A 20 -1.19 14.74 16.95
N VAL A 21 -1.14 14.09 15.78
CA VAL A 21 0.13 13.58 15.21
C VAL A 21 1.19 14.67 15.10
N SER A 22 0.84 15.87 14.65
CA SER A 22 1.76 17.00 14.49
C SER A 22 2.31 17.57 15.81
N ALA A 23 1.71 17.25 16.96
CA ALA A 23 2.15 17.68 18.28
C ALA A 23 2.83 16.56 19.08
N ALA A 24 2.84 15.32 18.55
CA ALA A 24 3.44 14.18 19.22
C ALA A 24 4.97 14.19 19.05
N ASP A 25 5.71 13.86 20.11
CA ASP A 25 7.16 13.71 20.08
C ASP A 25 7.55 12.33 19.53
N VAL A 26 7.28 12.12 18.25
CA VAL A 26 7.60 10.89 17.51
C VAL A 26 8.38 11.27 16.25
N PRO A 27 9.56 10.68 15.98
CA PRO A 27 10.34 11.01 14.80
C PRO A 27 9.53 10.91 13.49
N GLY A 28 9.58 11.97 12.67
CA GLY A 28 8.88 12.08 11.40
C GLY A 28 7.42 12.54 11.50
N TYR A 29 6.86 12.65 12.72
CA TYR A 29 5.50 13.19 12.90
C TYR A 29 5.45 14.71 12.80
N ASP A 30 6.59 15.40 12.94
CA ASP A 30 6.71 16.85 12.78
C ASP A 30 6.37 17.32 11.35
N GLU A 31 6.49 16.43 10.37
CA GLU A 31 6.09 16.68 8.98
C GLU A 31 4.58 16.44 8.72
N LEU A 32 3.85 15.84 9.68
CA LEU A 32 2.44 15.43 9.51
C LEU A 32 1.44 16.55 9.85
N ASP A 33 1.67 17.74 9.32
CA ASP A 33 0.71 18.83 9.46
C ASP A 33 -0.63 18.53 8.75
N ARG A 34 -1.67 19.30 9.09
CA ARG A 34 -3.02 19.09 8.54
C ARG A 34 -3.06 19.23 7.01
N ALA A 35 -2.28 20.14 6.43
CA ALA A 35 -2.28 20.36 5.00
C ALA A 35 -1.60 19.21 4.25
N PHE A 36 -0.45 18.76 4.75
CA PHE A 36 0.29 17.64 4.21
C PHE A 36 -0.51 16.34 4.27
N THR A 37 -1.03 16.00 5.46
CA THR A 37 -1.85 14.79 5.62
C THR A 37 -3.12 14.83 4.76
N ALA A 38 -3.74 16.02 4.58
CA ALA A 38 -4.93 16.15 3.74
C ALA A 38 -4.59 15.89 2.27
N ALA A 39 -3.50 16.48 1.77
CA ALA A 39 -3.06 16.28 0.39
C ALA A 39 -2.79 14.80 0.09
N VAL A 40 -2.08 14.09 0.98
CA VAL A 40 -1.79 12.66 0.82
C VAL A 40 -3.07 11.82 0.78
N LEU A 41 -4.01 12.06 1.70
CA LEU A 41 -5.27 11.31 1.77
C LEU A 41 -6.21 11.63 0.60
N GLU A 42 -6.22 12.88 0.10
CA GLU A 42 -7.00 13.29 -1.06
C GLU A 42 -6.50 12.62 -2.34
N GLU A 43 -5.19 12.61 -2.58
CA GLU A 43 -4.62 11.92 -3.74
C GLU A 43 -4.82 10.39 -3.66
N ALA A 44 -4.66 9.80 -2.48
CA ALA A 44 -4.99 8.38 -2.27
C ALA A 44 -6.48 8.10 -2.53
N GLY A 45 -7.37 8.98 -2.08
CA GLY A 45 -8.81 8.89 -2.32
C GLY A 45 -9.18 8.95 -3.81
N LYS A 46 -8.50 9.78 -4.59
CA LYS A 46 -8.67 9.84 -6.06
C LYS A 46 -8.26 8.54 -6.71
N VAL A 47 -7.07 8.02 -6.40
CA VAL A 47 -6.60 6.73 -6.95
C VAL A 47 -7.55 5.59 -6.59
N ALA A 48 -8.00 5.54 -5.34
CA ALA A 48 -8.96 4.54 -4.89
C ALA A 48 -10.28 4.58 -5.68
N THR A 49 -10.81 5.79 -5.90
CA THR A 49 -12.09 5.99 -6.59
C THR A 49 -11.99 5.79 -8.10
N GLU A 50 -10.92 6.29 -8.73
CA GLU A 50 -10.81 6.34 -10.19
C GLU A 50 -10.12 5.09 -10.78
N VAL A 51 -9.27 4.42 -10.01
CA VAL A 51 -8.46 3.29 -10.48
C VAL A 51 -8.87 1.98 -9.82
N LEU A 52 -9.02 1.95 -8.48
CA LEU A 52 -9.15 0.69 -7.75
C LEU A 52 -10.60 0.18 -7.66
N GLU A 53 -11.54 1.04 -7.27
CA GLU A 53 -12.95 0.70 -7.09
C GLU A 53 -13.59 0.09 -8.35
N PRO A 54 -13.37 0.64 -9.57
CA PRO A 54 -13.98 0.08 -10.77
C PRO A 54 -13.55 -1.37 -11.04
N LEU A 55 -12.36 -1.76 -10.55
CA LEU A 55 -11.80 -3.10 -10.72
C LEU A 55 -12.25 -4.08 -9.63
N ASN A 56 -12.90 -3.63 -8.55
CA ASN A 56 -13.29 -4.50 -7.46
C ASN A 56 -14.28 -5.59 -7.92
N ALA A 57 -15.35 -5.16 -8.60
CA ALA A 57 -16.33 -6.09 -9.14
C ALA A 57 -15.82 -6.90 -10.35
N VAL A 58 -14.80 -6.39 -11.07
CA VAL A 58 -14.11 -7.15 -12.13
C VAL A 58 -13.33 -8.30 -11.52
N GLY A 59 -12.56 -8.02 -10.46
CA GLY A 59 -11.76 -9.03 -9.76
C GLY A 59 -12.58 -10.18 -9.20
N ASP A 60 -13.76 -9.89 -8.64
CA ASP A 60 -14.70 -10.92 -8.15
C ASP A 60 -15.26 -11.79 -9.28
N ARG A 61 -15.69 -11.19 -10.39
CA ARG A 61 -16.32 -11.91 -11.50
C ARG A 61 -15.34 -12.79 -12.27
N GLU A 62 -14.10 -12.33 -12.44
CA GLU A 62 -13.11 -13.02 -13.27
C GLU A 62 -12.23 -13.98 -12.48
N GLY A 63 -11.85 -13.61 -11.26
CA GLY A 63 -10.87 -14.35 -10.46
C GLY A 63 -9.51 -14.47 -11.14
N CYS A 64 -8.68 -15.40 -10.65
CA CYS A 64 -7.39 -15.72 -11.27
C CYS A 64 -7.45 -17.06 -12.00
N VAL A 65 -6.71 -17.16 -13.11
CA VAL A 65 -6.59 -18.41 -13.90
C VAL A 65 -5.15 -18.93 -13.82
N LEU A 66 -5.00 -20.18 -13.38
CA LEU A 66 -3.73 -20.90 -13.43
C LEU A 66 -3.64 -21.72 -14.71
N GLU A 67 -2.59 -21.48 -15.50
CA GLU A 67 -2.30 -22.25 -16.70
C GLU A 67 -0.77 -22.41 -16.85
N ASN A 68 -0.29 -23.65 -16.95
CA ASN A 68 1.12 -24.00 -17.17
C ASN A 68 2.09 -23.32 -16.18
N GLY A 69 1.71 -23.24 -14.90
CA GLY A 69 2.53 -22.62 -13.85
C GLY A 69 2.47 -21.09 -13.81
N VAL A 70 1.67 -20.45 -14.69
CA VAL A 70 1.46 -19.00 -14.72
C VAL A 70 0.06 -18.67 -14.26
N VAL A 71 -0.05 -17.83 -13.23
CA VAL A 71 -1.31 -17.25 -12.77
C VAL A 71 -1.56 -15.95 -13.51
N ARG A 72 -2.73 -15.84 -14.15
CA ARG A 72 -3.23 -14.62 -14.79
C ARG A 72 -4.25 -13.96 -13.89
N THR A 73 -4.04 -12.68 -13.63
CA THR A 73 -4.92 -11.84 -12.81
C THR A 73 -6.10 -11.30 -13.63
N PRO A 74 -7.16 -10.81 -12.99
CA PRO A 74 -8.27 -10.12 -13.66
C PRO A 74 -7.80 -9.01 -14.61
N GLU A 75 -8.62 -8.72 -15.61
CA GLU A 75 -8.41 -7.63 -16.55
C GLU A 75 -8.27 -6.29 -15.79
N GLY A 76 -7.38 -5.42 -16.28
CA GLY A 76 -7.09 -4.13 -15.64
C GLY A 76 -6.18 -4.18 -14.40
N PHE A 77 -6.09 -5.29 -13.66
CA PHE A 77 -5.24 -5.37 -12.44
C PHE A 77 -3.77 -5.05 -12.75
N LYS A 78 -3.23 -5.55 -13.86
CA LYS A 78 -1.84 -5.27 -14.24
C LYS A 78 -1.58 -3.78 -14.50
N ALA A 79 -2.52 -3.10 -15.15
CA ALA A 79 -2.41 -1.66 -15.44
C ALA A 79 -2.56 -0.83 -14.16
N ALA A 80 -3.52 -1.17 -13.30
CA ALA A 80 -3.66 -0.54 -11.99
C ALA A 80 -2.41 -0.75 -11.12
N PHE A 81 -1.81 -1.94 -11.14
CA PHE A 81 -0.57 -2.21 -10.39
C PHE A 81 0.60 -1.36 -10.88
N ALA A 82 0.71 -1.13 -12.20
CA ALA A 82 1.69 -0.19 -12.74
C ALA A 82 1.43 1.25 -12.25
N ALA A 83 0.17 1.72 -12.25
CA ALA A 83 -0.19 3.04 -11.73
C ALA A 83 0.14 3.21 -10.24
N MET A 84 -0.07 2.17 -9.41
CA MET A 84 0.32 2.20 -7.99
C MET A 84 1.83 2.36 -7.81
N LYS A 85 2.62 1.64 -8.61
CA LYS A 85 4.08 1.73 -8.61
C LYS A 85 4.58 3.09 -9.06
N GLU A 86 4.04 3.61 -10.17
CA GLU A 86 4.40 4.92 -10.73
C GLU A 86 4.05 6.07 -9.79
N GLY A 87 2.94 5.94 -9.04
CA GLY A 87 2.56 6.89 -7.99
C GLY A 87 3.36 6.78 -6.70
N GLY A 88 4.26 5.80 -6.57
CA GLY A 88 5.08 5.59 -5.36
C GLY A 88 4.30 5.06 -4.15
N TRP A 89 3.05 4.62 -4.33
CA TRP A 89 2.15 4.22 -3.25
C TRP A 89 2.57 2.94 -2.53
N THR A 90 3.43 2.13 -3.16
CA THR A 90 3.96 0.88 -2.59
C THR A 90 5.06 1.10 -1.55
N ALA A 91 5.51 2.35 -1.39
CA ALA A 91 6.79 2.69 -0.74
C ALA A 91 6.67 3.77 0.35
N LEU A 92 5.44 4.16 0.75
CA LEU A 92 5.18 5.33 1.58
C LEU A 92 6.01 5.35 2.88
N ASP A 93 5.99 4.26 3.65
CA ASP A 93 6.72 4.13 4.91
C ASP A 93 7.99 3.27 4.80
N CYS A 94 8.35 2.86 3.58
CA CYS A 94 9.59 2.14 3.38
C CYS A 94 10.79 3.06 3.65
N ASP A 95 11.92 2.44 3.97
CA ASP A 95 13.15 3.13 4.35
C ASP A 95 13.76 3.84 3.12
N PRO A 96 14.05 5.16 3.21
CA PRO A 96 14.67 5.92 2.13
C PRO A 96 16.00 5.35 1.62
N ALA A 97 16.76 4.64 2.46
CA ALA A 97 18.01 3.98 2.06
C ALA A 97 17.79 2.91 0.95
N TYR A 98 16.57 2.39 0.82
CA TYR A 98 16.20 1.42 -0.21
C TYR A 98 15.17 1.98 -1.22
N GLY A 99 14.98 3.31 -1.24
CA GLY A 99 14.09 3.99 -2.18
C GLY A 99 12.66 4.24 -1.68
N GLY A 100 12.42 4.09 -0.38
CA GLY A 100 11.13 4.44 0.23
C GLY A 100 10.97 5.95 0.46
N GLN A 101 9.77 6.38 0.84
CA GLN A 101 9.50 7.79 1.14
C GLN A 101 9.74 8.14 2.62
N GLY A 102 9.82 7.13 3.50
CA GLY A 102 10.11 7.32 4.93
C GLY A 102 8.98 7.96 5.74
N LEU A 103 7.75 7.98 5.23
CA LEU A 103 6.62 8.49 5.99
C LEU A 103 6.34 7.62 7.21
N PRO A 104 5.82 8.19 8.31
CA PRO A 104 5.49 7.38 9.46
C PRO A 104 4.39 6.34 9.16
N TYR A 105 4.50 5.16 9.76
CA TYR A 105 3.61 4.00 9.53
C TYR A 105 2.11 4.33 9.68
N VAL A 106 1.75 5.31 10.50
CA VAL A 106 0.36 5.78 10.65
C VAL A 106 -0.22 6.30 9.33
N MET A 107 0.59 6.96 8.50
CA MET A 107 0.17 7.45 7.19
C MET A 107 0.02 6.31 6.19
N ASN A 108 0.97 5.37 6.17
CA ASN A 108 0.84 4.16 5.35
C ASN A 108 -0.42 3.36 5.72
N THR A 109 -0.74 3.27 7.00
CA THR A 109 -1.96 2.60 7.48
C THR A 109 -3.24 3.34 7.04
N ALA A 110 -3.29 4.66 7.20
CA ALA A 110 -4.45 5.47 6.79
C ALA A 110 -4.70 5.41 5.27
N VAL A 111 -3.63 5.50 4.47
CA VAL A 111 -3.70 5.31 3.01
C VAL A 111 -4.06 3.87 2.65
N GLY A 112 -3.51 2.90 3.39
CA GLY A 112 -3.82 1.48 3.23
C GLY A 112 -5.31 1.18 3.42
N GLU A 113 -5.97 1.79 4.41
CA GLU A 113 -7.41 1.66 4.62
C GLU A 113 -8.20 2.11 3.39
N ILE A 114 -7.82 3.24 2.79
CA ILE A 114 -8.44 3.77 1.57
C ILE A 114 -8.34 2.75 0.42
N PHE A 115 -7.16 2.20 0.18
CA PHE A 115 -6.93 1.25 -0.91
C PHE A 115 -7.59 -0.11 -0.66
N VAL A 116 -7.51 -0.66 0.56
CA VAL A 116 -8.18 -1.92 0.91
C VAL A 116 -9.69 -1.79 0.75
N SER A 117 -10.27 -0.67 1.17
CA SER A 117 -11.72 -0.45 1.10
C SER A 117 -12.23 -0.34 -0.33
N ALA A 118 -11.44 0.24 -1.23
CA ALA A 118 -11.79 0.32 -2.64
C ALA A 118 -11.66 -1.03 -3.36
N ASN A 119 -10.58 -1.78 -3.12
CA ASN A 119 -10.36 -3.09 -3.71
C ASN A 119 -9.37 -3.93 -2.87
N MET A 120 -9.92 -4.71 -1.93
CA MET A 120 -9.14 -5.53 -1.00
C MET A 120 -8.26 -6.55 -1.73
N ALA A 121 -8.83 -7.29 -2.70
CA ALA A 121 -8.13 -8.35 -3.41
C ALA A 121 -6.95 -7.80 -4.21
N PHE A 122 -7.11 -6.65 -4.87
CA PHE A 122 -6.02 -5.95 -5.53
C PHE A 122 -4.96 -5.45 -4.53
N ASN A 123 -5.38 -4.83 -3.43
CA ASN A 123 -4.41 -4.23 -2.51
C ASN A 123 -3.50 -5.26 -1.82
N MET A 124 -3.94 -6.53 -1.73
CA MET A 124 -3.12 -7.61 -1.19
C MET A 124 -1.81 -7.85 -1.95
N TYR A 125 -1.71 -7.52 -3.26
CA TYR A 125 -0.45 -7.69 -4.00
C TYR A 125 0.67 -6.81 -3.42
N GLN A 126 0.39 -5.52 -3.18
CA GLN A 126 1.37 -4.63 -2.55
C GLN A 126 1.43 -4.85 -1.03
N GLY A 127 0.32 -5.15 -0.36
CA GLY A 127 0.27 -5.37 1.08
C GLY A 127 1.09 -6.57 1.54
N LEU A 128 1.01 -7.71 0.85
CA LEU A 128 1.84 -8.88 1.13
C LEU A 128 3.32 -8.61 0.86
N THR A 129 3.60 -7.83 -0.20
CA THR A 129 4.96 -7.41 -0.53
C THR A 129 5.54 -6.52 0.56
N HIS A 130 4.76 -5.59 1.12
CA HIS A 130 5.16 -4.75 2.26
C HIS A 130 5.49 -5.57 3.51
N GLY A 131 4.67 -6.58 3.83
CA GLY A 131 4.96 -7.49 4.94
C GLY A 131 6.26 -8.28 4.74
N ALA A 132 6.47 -8.82 3.53
CA ALA A 132 7.70 -9.54 3.20
C ALA A 132 8.94 -8.62 3.20
N TYR A 133 8.80 -7.39 2.68
CA TYR A 133 9.82 -6.34 2.76
C TYR A 133 10.20 -6.07 4.21
N SER A 134 9.20 -5.87 5.07
CA SER A 134 9.39 -5.55 6.49
C SER A 134 10.15 -6.66 7.23
N ALA A 135 9.86 -7.92 6.92
CA ALA A 135 10.58 -9.06 7.49
C ALA A 135 12.06 -9.09 7.08
N ILE A 136 12.37 -8.84 5.80
CA ILE A 136 13.76 -8.78 5.31
C ILE A 136 14.47 -7.53 5.87
N HIS A 137 13.79 -6.40 5.98
CA HIS A 137 14.36 -5.17 6.54
C HIS A 137 14.74 -5.36 8.02
N ALA A 138 13.88 -6.02 8.80
CA ALA A 138 14.13 -6.26 10.23
C ALA A 138 15.19 -7.35 10.50
N HIS A 139 15.27 -8.39 9.66
CA HIS A 139 16.02 -9.60 9.99
C HIS A 139 17.06 -10.04 8.95
N GLY A 140 17.07 -9.42 7.77
CA GLY A 140 18.03 -9.72 6.73
C GLY A 140 19.45 -9.29 7.10
N THR A 141 20.44 -10.01 6.59
CA THR A 141 21.82 -9.54 6.49
C THR A 141 21.90 -8.34 5.54
N GLU A 142 22.95 -7.52 5.65
CA GLU A 142 23.15 -6.38 4.73
C GLU A 142 23.17 -6.81 3.26
N ALA A 143 23.72 -7.98 2.95
CA ALA A 143 23.69 -8.54 1.60
C ALA A 143 22.27 -8.89 1.13
N GLN A 144 21.42 -9.47 2.00
CA GLN A 144 20.02 -9.75 1.68
C GLN A 144 19.24 -8.45 1.50
N LYS A 145 19.43 -7.46 2.39
CA LYS A 145 18.76 -6.17 2.29
C LYS A 145 19.09 -5.47 0.97
N ALA A 146 20.38 -5.36 0.65
CA ALA A 146 20.85 -4.73 -0.58
C ALA A 146 20.32 -5.43 -1.85
N MET A 147 20.14 -6.76 -1.81
CA MET A 147 19.64 -7.52 -2.95
C MET A 147 18.13 -7.38 -3.15
N TYR A 148 17.34 -7.47 -2.07
CA TYR A 148 15.89 -7.62 -2.17
C TYR A 148 15.13 -6.31 -1.99
N LEU A 149 15.49 -5.50 -0.99
CA LEU A 149 14.68 -4.36 -0.57
C LEU A 149 14.46 -3.34 -1.70
N PRO A 150 15.47 -2.91 -2.49
CA PRO A 150 15.24 -1.92 -3.55
C PRO A 150 14.21 -2.34 -4.60
N LYS A 151 14.07 -3.65 -4.85
CA LYS A 151 13.08 -4.18 -5.80
C LYS A 151 11.71 -4.44 -5.18
N MET A 152 11.66 -4.69 -3.88
CA MET A 152 10.41 -4.89 -3.15
C MET A 152 9.72 -3.56 -2.83
N VAL A 153 10.48 -2.51 -2.50
CA VAL A 153 9.95 -1.16 -2.25
C VAL A 153 9.15 -0.65 -3.46
N THR A 154 9.67 -0.83 -4.66
CA THR A 154 9.00 -0.41 -5.90
C THR A 154 8.00 -1.44 -6.43
N CYS A 155 7.81 -2.57 -5.74
CA CYS A 155 7.05 -3.72 -6.25
C CYS A 155 7.47 -4.15 -7.68
N ASP A 156 8.75 -4.00 -8.04
CA ASP A 156 9.33 -4.72 -9.18
C ASP A 156 9.37 -6.21 -8.90
N TRP A 157 9.66 -6.57 -7.66
CA TRP A 157 9.49 -7.91 -7.11
C TRP A 157 8.44 -7.87 -6.01
N THR A 158 7.44 -8.73 -6.12
CA THR A 158 6.46 -8.94 -5.05
C THR A 158 6.94 -10.01 -4.07
N GLY A 159 6.36 -10.02 -2.88
CA GLY A 159 6.68 -10.98 -1.82
C GLY A 159 5.43 -11.53 -1.15
N THR A 160 5.57 -12.69 -0.52
CA THR A 160 4.51 -13.31 0.29
C THR A 160 5.11 -14.22 1.36
N MET A 161 4.25 -14.68 2.26
CA MET A 161 4.59 -15.51 3.41
C MET A 161 4.02 -16.92 3.20
N ASN A 162 4.86 -17.96 3.24
CA ASN A 162 4.45 -19.36 3.09
C ASN A 162 4.56 -20.08 4.43
N LEU A 163 3.46 -20.18 5.18
CA LEU A 163 3.45 -20.68 6.57
C LEU A 163 2.67 -21.98 6.73
N THR A 164 1.47 -22.03 6.16
CA THR A 164 0.52 -23.13 6.40
C THR A 164 0.74 -24.27 5.43
N GLU A 165 0.68 -25.49 5.96
CA GLU A 165 0.78 -26.76 5.23
C GLU A 165 -0.51 -27.59 5.42
N PRO A 166 -0.80 -28.59 4.57
CA PRO A 166 -2.07 -29.32 4.63
C PRO A 166 -2.26 -30.28 5.82
N HIS A 167 -1.25 -30.50 6.67
CA HIS A 167 -1.26 -31.48 7.76
C HIS A 167 -0.91 -30.86 9.11
#